data_AF-A0A6I5RGU6-F1
#
_entry.id   AF-A0A6I5RGU6-F1
#
_cell.length_a   1.000
_cell.length_b   1.000
_cell.length_c   1.000
_cell.angle_alpha   90.00
_cell.angle_beta   90.00
_cell.angle_gamma   90.00
#
_symmetry.space_group_name_H-M   'P 1'
#
loop_
_entity.id
_entity.type
_entity.pdbx_description
1 polymer ?
#
loop_
_entity_poly.entity_id
_entity_poly.type
_entity_poly.pdbx_seq_one_letter_code
_entity_poly.pdbx_strand_id
1 'polypeptide(L)'
;MAVRKRWAFLVGINRYVDYGSLNYCVDDVLALEGLLKAANYTVWSLHDRLDEKDNDGNPNRLFPTEKNIRGRLADFCDLIQGGDKQGCDDLLLVYFACHGSRKFDGTPRLIARDTQQSLENEAIAVTEIEQRMKDSGAGCRMLMLDACQIGLGTRDLEARGTADPDLLRKIHEMARGYALLAASSDHQDAKEWGGMKHGVFSYYVLSGLSGEAGSQDRNYVTVTDLAGYVGLHMQQWAAEHQVRQVPRQRVEDNLGGFILIPEVDQPNLRAFKPPAPLSWSESSAQPVQNRGKTPAEIIECLWSLDYEPQCHSFKTNTRRSRRAAAFVVQAQDSRIQHWLVKRLVNQIPNVANAKVFPFLVPTHPMWKQRDFNELWLDLARKLQCPDDSTSVIDALVAVYQTKPIIIAMYGWSGIRRSQRLQQQVLSELWEPLVEAVGELSVQPLRSRIILFLAEQKDTVADRQATASQSTPSTVSAPIRLDPLTAITPEHLAEWMESDGVYPMLSQFVPEAYLGDLIDEEILEWSTDPVKAIEEICYLFKLENGIADLEVEWRLAG
;
A
#
# COMPACT_ATOMS: atom_id res chain seq x y z
N MET A 1 -5.35 16.70 10.55
CA MET A 1 -6.17 17.36 11.60
C MET A 1 -5.22 17.96 12.63
N ALA A 2 -5.52 19.13 13.18
CA ALA A 2 -4.62 19.76 14.17
C ALA A 2 -4.78 19.06 15.52
N VAL A 3 -3.80 18.25 15.90
CA VAL A 3 -3.75 17.57 17.21
C VAL A 3 -3.51 18.61 18.30
N ARG A 4 -4.38 18.67 19.31
CA ARG A 4 -4.31 19.61 20.43
C ARG A 4 -3.28 19.16 21.48
N LYS A 5 -3.46 17.98 22.07
CA LYS A 5 -2.48 17.37 22.99
C LYS A 5 -2.05 16.00 22.49
N ARG A 6 -0.85 15.60 22.89
CA ARG A 6 -0.22 14.33 22.53
C ARG A 6 0.07 13.54 23.79
N TRP A 7 -0.37 12.30 23.82
CA TRP A 7 -0.28 11.41 24.96
C TRP A 7 0.41 10.12 24.50
N ALA A 8 1.34 9.60 25.30
CA ALA A 8 1.98 8.32 25.03
C ALA A 8 1.99 7.41 26.26
N PHE A 9 1.61 6.16 26.07
CA PHE A 9 1.70 5.10 27.06
C PHE A 9 2.61 3.99 26.54
N LEU A 10 3.75 3.77 27.21
CA LEU A 10 4.82 2.90 26.73
C LEU A 10 5.06 1.75 27.70
N VAL A 11 5.19 0.52 27.21
CA VAL A 11 5.46 -0.66 28.04
C VAL A 11 6.60 -1.47 27.45
N GLY A 12 7.62 -1.78 28.26
CA GLY A 12 8.83 -2.48 27.82
C GLY A 12 9.23 -3.56 28.81
N ILE A 13 9.25 -4.82 28.38
CA ILE A 13 9.44 -5.97 29.27
C ILE A 13 10.55 -6.87 28.75
N ASN A 14 11.68 -6.85 29.45
CA ASN A 14 12.82 -7.74 29.29
C ASN A 14 12.71 -9.00 30.16
N ARG A 15 12.18 -8.89 31.38
CA ARG A 15 12.26 -9.97 32.39
C ARG A 15 10.88 -10.52 32.70
N TYR A 16 10.81 -11.85 32.72
CA TYR A 16 9.59 -12.60 32.92
C TYR A 16 9.77 -13.64 34.03
N VAL A 17 8.69 -13.95 34.74
CA VAL A 17 8.68 -15.01 35.75
C VAL A 17 8.68 -16.39 35.09
N ASP A 18 7.85 -16.57 34.07
CA ASP A 18 7.56 -17.89 33.47
C ASP A 18 7.87 -17.96 31.96
N TYR A 19 8.53 -16.93 31.40
CA TYR A 19 8.93 -16.87 29.98
C TYR A 19 10.42 -16.55 29.86
N GLY A 20 11.01 -16.79 28.67
CA GLY A 20 12.39 -16.41 28.39
C GLY A 20 12.59 -14.90 28.44
N SER A 21 13.76 -14.43 28.90
CA SER A 21 14.04 -12.98 28.94
C SER A 21 14.35 -12.40 27.55
N LEU A 22 13.97 -11.14 27.35
CA LEU A 22 14.37 -10.28 26.23
C LEU A 22 15.43 -9.27 26.71
N ASN A 23 16.17 -8.67 25.79
CA ASN A 23 17.35 -7.86 26.07
C ASN A 23 17.09 -6.36 25.90
N TYR A 24 16.28 -5.94 24.93
CA TYR A 24 16.24 -4.54 24.49
C TYR A 24 14.89 -3.83 24.60
N CYS A 25 13.81 -4.50 24.98
CA CYS A 25 12.48 -3.88 25.12
C CYS A 25 12.48 -2.66 26.07
N VAL A 26 13.28 -2.70 27.14
CA VAL A 26 13.44 -1.55 28.04
C VAL A 26 14.23 -0.41 27.39
N ASP A 27 15.25 -0.72 26.59
CA ASP A 27 16.03 0.28 25.86
C ASP A 27 15.19 0.95 24.77
N ASP A 28 14.33 0.19 24.09
CA ASP A 28 13.35 0.68 23.12
C ASP A 28 12.39 1.70 23.74
N VAL A 29 11.79 1.36 24.89
CA VAL A 29 10.87 2.26 25.61
C VAL A 29 11.56 3.53 26.10
N LEU A 30 12.77 3.42 26.67
CA LEU A 30 13.50 4.58 27.18
C LEU A 30 13.89 5.53 26.05
N ALA A 31 14.30 4.98 24.91
CA ALA A 31 14.59 5.76 23.71
C ALA A 31 13.34 6.48 23.20
N LEU A 32 12.22 5.74 23.06
CA LEU A 32 10.97 6.30 22.57
C LEU A 32 10.38 7.34 23.54
N GLU A 33 10.52 7.14 24.85
CA GLU A 33 10.13 8.12 25.86
C GLU A 33 10.88 9.43 25.70
N GLY A 34 12.21 9.37 25.49
CA GLY A 34 13.04 10.55 25.26
C GLY A 34 12.63 11.32 24.00
N LEU A 35 12.44 10.60 22.88
CA LEU A 35 12.01 11.17 21.60
C LEU A 35 10.63 11.82 21.72
N LEU A 36 9.64 11.11 22.27
CA LEU A 36 8.27 11.61 22.35
C LEU A 36 8.15 12.80 23.32
N LYS A 37 8.89 12.81 24.43
CA LYS A 37 8.97 14.00 25.29
C LYS A 37 9.57 15.21 24.56
N ALA A 38 10.60 15.00 23.76
CA ALA A 38 11.16 16.05 22.92
C ALA A 38 10.15 16.57 21.88
N ALA A 39 9.22 15.72 21.42
CA ALA A 39 8.10 16.08 20.56
C ALA A 39 6.84 16.58 21.31
N ASN A 40 6.98 17.00 22.58
CA ASN A 40 5.91 17.52 23.44
C ASN A 40 4.76 16.53 23.72
N TYR A 41 5.05 15.23 23.84
CA TYR A 41 4.10 14.27 24.38
C TYR A 41 4.10 14.27 25.91
N THR A 42 2.93 14.11 26.51
CA THR A 42 2.81 13.62 27.89
C THR A 42 3.01 12.10 27.87
N VAL A 43 4.15 11.63 28.37
CA VAL A 43 4.54 10.20 28.30
C VAL A 43 4.47 9.53 29.68
N TRP A 44 3.78 8.40 29.77
CA TRP A 44 3.86 7.45 30.88
C TRP A 44 4.50 6.14 30.40
N SER A 45 5.44 5.59 31.17
CA SER A 45 6.16 4.37 30.81
C SER A 45 6.20 3.35 31.97
N LEU A 46 6.09 2.06 31.64
CA LEU A 46 6.26 0.95 32.56
C LEU A 46 7.34 0.00 32.01
N HIS A 47 8.37 -0.30 32.79
CA HIS A 47 9.45 -1.18 32.38
C HIS A 47 10.23 -1.80 33.54
N ASP A 48 11.03 -2.85 33.29
CA ASP A 48 11.69 -3.64 34.35
C ASP A 48 12.75 -2.94 35.18
N ARG A 49 13.29 -1.80 34.71
CA ARG A 49 14.28 -0.99 35.44
C ARG A 49 13.66 -0.05 36.48
N LEU A 50 12.34 -0.09 36.68
CA LEU A 50 11.65 0.64 37.76
C LEU A 50 11.73 -0.17 39.07
N ASP A 51 11.31 0.36 40.22
CA ASP A 51 11.41 -0.31 41.54
C ASP A 51 10.09 -1.02 41.96
N GLU A 52 10.18 -2.20 42.60
CA GLU A 52 9.02 -3.08 42.92
C GLU A 52 8.18 -2.46 44.04
N LYS A 53 8.82 -1.55 44.77
CA LYS A 53 8.24 -0.70 45.78
C LYS A 53 8.35 0.73 45.28
N ASP A 54 7.23 1.42 45.36
CA ASP A 54 6.99 2.85 45.15
C ASP A 54 7.87 3.73 46.07
N ASN A 55 9.19 3.55 46.03
CA ASN A 55 10.13 4.13 46.99
C ASN A 55 10.51 5.57 46.64
N ASP A 56 10.25 6.02 45.40
CA ASP A 56 10.39 7.43 45.00
C ASP A 56 9.06 8.21 45.07
N GLY A 57 7.94 7.54 45.36
CA GLY A 57 6.60 8.13 45.43
C GLY A 57 6.10 8.66 44.09
N ASN A 58 6.70 8.25 42.96
CA ASN A 58 6.26 8.65 41.63
C ASN A 58 5.30 7.59 41.06
N PRO A 59 3.97 7.84 41.09
CA PRO A 59 2.99 6.87 40.63
C PRO A 59 3.12 6.54 39.13
N ASN A 60 3.90 7.32 38.38
CA ASN A 60 4.16 7.12 36.96
C ASN A 60 5.25 6.08 36.66
N ARG A 61 5.78 5.37 37.66
CA ARG A 61 6.89 4.44 37.51
C ARG A 61 6.60 3.08 38.17
N LEU A 62 5.81 2.25 37.51
CA LEU A 62 5.46 0.92 38.01
C LEU A 62 6.10 -0.21 37.18
N PHE A 63 6.41 -1.31 37.86
CA PHE A 63 6.76 -2.58 37.20
C PHE A 63 5.66 -3.05 36.24
N PRO A 64 5.99 -3.64 35.09
CA PRO A 64 5.02 -4.05 34.07
C PRO A 64 4.35 -5.40 34.39
N THR A 65 3.68 -5.47 35.54
CA THR A 65 2.76 -6.58 35.85
C THR A 65 1.42 -6.39 35.15
N GLU A 66 0.67 -7.46 34.97
CA GLU A 66 -0.67 -7.39 34.35
C GLU A 66 -1.57 -6.37 35.05
N LYS A 67 -1.59 -6.39 36.38
CA LYS A 67 -2.37 -5.46 37.20
C LYS A 67 -1.94 -4.01 36.97
N ASN A 68 -0.64 -3.75 36.94
CA ASN A 68 -0.10 -2.40 36.79
C ASN A 68 -0.35 -1.86 35.38
N ILE A 69 -0.14 -2.67 34.34
CA ILE A 69 -0.41 -2.25 32.95
C ILE A 69 -1.87 -1.88 32.79
N ARG A 70 -2.80 -2.75 33.20
CA ARG A 70 -4.25 -2.50 33.09
C ARG A 70 -4.69 -1.28 33.89
N GLY A 71 -4.27 -1.20 35.16
CA GLY A 71 -4.63 -0.08 36.04
C GLY A 71 -4.11 1.25 35.54
N ARG A 72 -2.83 1.31 35.11
CA ARG A 72 -2.22 2.55 34.66
C ARG A 72 -2.71 3.01 33.30
N LEU A 73 -3.00 2.08 32.38
CA LEU A 73 -3.64 2.45 31.12
C LEU A 73 -5.04 3.02 31.36
N ALA A 74 -5.80 2.45 32.30
CA ALA A 74 -7.10 2.99 32.68
C ALA A 74 -6.98 4.41 33.27
N ASP A 75 -6.12 4.61 34.27
CA ASP A 75 -5.85 5.93 34.86
C ASP A 75 -5.42 6.96 33.78
N PHE A 76 -4.58 6.53 32.83
CA PHE A 76 -4.09 7.38 31.75
C PHE A 76 -5.22 7.78 30.78
N CYS A 77 -6.07 6.83 30.39
CA CYS A 77 -7.24 7.10 29.56
C CYS A 77 -8.24 8.03 30.27
N ASP A 78 -8.45 7.84 31.57
CA ASP A 78 -9.35 8.69 32.39
C ASP A 78 -8.84 10.14 32.46
N LEU A 79 -7.53 10.35 32.50
CA LEU A 79 -6.93 11.70 32.43
C LEU A 79 -7.18 12.39 31.08
N ILE A 80 -7.16 11.64 29.98
CA ILE A 80 -7.47 12.16 28.65
C ILE A 80 -8.95 12.55 28.57
N GLN A 81 -9.83 11.74 29.15
CA GLN A 81 -11.28 11.96 29.17
C GLN A 81 -11.71 13.10 30.11
N GLY A 82 -11.06 13.23 31.27
CA GLY A 82 -11.42 14.16 32.35
C GLY A 82 -11.11 15.64 32.08
N GLY A 83 -10.36 15.96 31.01
CA GLY A 83 -10.12 17.34 30.58
C GLY A 83 -11.29 17.89 29.76
N ASP A 84 -12.12 18.77 30.35
CA ASP A 84 -13.18 19.59 29.70
C ASP A 84 -13.82 18.98 28.44
N LYS A 85 -14.27 17.70 28.47
CA LYS A 85 -15.00 17.03 27.37
C LYS A 85 -14.43 17.27 25.94
N GLN A 86 -13.11 17.42 25.81
CA GLN A 86 -12.44 17.89 24.58
C GLN A 86 -11.27 17.00 24.09
N GLY A 87 -11.04 15.82 24.68
CA GLY A 87 -10.00 14.84 24.21
C GLY A 87 -10.20 14.35 22.77
N CYS A 88 -11.40 14.57 22.28
CA CYS A 88 -11.82 14.78 20.92
C CYS A 88 -10.72 15.20 19.90
N ASP A 89 -9.83 16.15 20.20
CA ASP A 89 -8.77 16.56 19.23
C ASP A 89 -7.36 16.11 19.65
N ASP A 90 -7.26 15.20 20.61
CA ASP A 90 -5.99 14.67 21.13
C ASP A 90 -5.54 13.41 20.38
N LEU A 91 -4.24 13.15 20.43
CA LEU A 91 -3.59 11.93 19.95
C LEU A 91 -3.15 11.08 21.14
N LEU A 92 -3.58 9.82 21.15
CA LEU A 92 -3.10 8.78 22.06
C LEU A 92 -2.25 7.76 21.29
N LEU A 93 -0.97 7.68 21.63
CA LEU A 93 -0.05 6.65 21.18
C LEU A 93 0.14 5.62 22.30
N VAL A 94 -0.04 4.34 22.01
CA VAL A 94 0.26 3.24 22.91
C VAL A 94 1.28 2.35 22.24
N TYR A 95 2.35 1.99 22.96
CA TYR A 95 3.42 1.15 22.44
C TYR A 95 3.80 0.06 23.42
N PHE A 96 3.95 -1.16 22.92
CA PHE A 96 4.40 -2.33 23.67
C PHE A 96 5.63 -2.95 23.00
N ALA A 97 6.68 -3.19 23.79
CA ALA A 97 7.78 -4.10 23.45
C ALA A 97 7.82 -5.23 24.49
N CYS A 98 7.43 -6.43 24.08
CA CYS A 98 7.30 -7.59 24.96
C CYS A 98 7.10 -8.89 24.17
N HIS A 99 7.02 -10.03 24.86
CA HIS A 99 6.50 -11.27 24.30
C HIS A 99 5.03 -11.18 23.93
N GLY A 100 4.67 -11.94 22.90
CA GLY A 100 3.30 -12.13 22.44
C GLY A 100 2.93 -13.58 22.29
N SER A 101 1.63 -13.86 22.31
CA SER A 101 1.11 -15.20 22.06
C SER A 101 -0.31 -15.20 21.49
N ARG A 102 -0.60 -16.26 20.75
CA ARG A 102 -1.93 -16.65 20.25
C ARG A 102 -2.30 -18.11 20.62
N LYS A 103 -1.50 -18.78 21.45
CA LYS A 103 -1.55 -20.24 21.64
C LYS A 103 -2.85 -20.75 22.28
N PHE A 104 -3.54 -19.94 23.07
CA PHE A 104 -4.72 -20.37 23.81
C PHE A 104 -5.97 -20.54 22.92
N ASP A 105 -6.42 -19.47 22.27
CA ASP A 105 -7.68 -19.44 21.49
C ASP A 105 -7.53 -18.70 20.14
N GLY A 106 -6.29 -18.42 19.73
CA GLY A 106 -5.99 -17.61 18.54
C GLY A 106 -6.07 -16.10 18.78
N THR A 107 -6.60 -15.63 19.92
CA THR A 107 -6.65 -14.20 20.26
C THR A 107 -5.24 -13.68 20.54
N PRO A 108 -4.84 -12.55 19.94
CA PRO A 108 -3.54 -11.95 20.20
C PRO A 108 -3.48 -11.40 21.63
N ARG A 109 -2.48 -11.85 22.40
CA ARG A 109 -2.24 -11.45 23.79
C ARG A 109 -0.80 -11.00 24.00
N LEU A 110 -0.65 -9.96 24.80
CA LEU A 110 0.61 -9.42 25.28
C LEU A 110 0.95 -10.11 26.61
N ILE A 111 2.15 -10.66 26.69
CA ILE A 111 2.63 -11.33 27.90
C ILE A 111 3.25 -10.27 28.81
N ALA A 112 2.71 -10.13 30.02
CA ALA A 112 3.28 -9.28 31.06
C ALA A 112 4.35 -10.06 31.84
N ARG A 113 5.08 -9.35 32.70
CA ARG A 113 6.17 -9.94 33.48
C ARG A 113 5.73 -11.12 34.34
N ASP A 114 4.57 -11.01 34.97
CA ASP A 114 4.01 -11.98 35.93
C ASP A 114 3.00 -12.95 35.31
N THR A 115 2.80 -12.90 33.99
CA THR A 115 1.98 -13.87 33.27
C THR A 115 2.58 -15.27 33.41
N GLN A 116 1.75 -16.24 33.77
CA GLN A 116 2.11 -17.66 33.86
C GLN A 116 1.69 -18.38 32.58
N GLN A 117 2.51 -19.29 32.05
CA GLN A 117 2.19 -20.05 30.83
C GLN A 117 0.91 -20.88 31.00
N SER A 118 0.64 -21.38 32.20
CA SER A 118 -0.58 -22.14 32.51
C SER A 118 -1.85 -21.27 32.54
N LEU A 119 -1.72 -19.95 32.60
CA LEU A 119 -2.81 -18.97 32.69
C LEU A 119 -2.73 -17.96 31.54
N GLU A 120 -2.19 -18.36 30.39
CA GLU A 120 -2.04 -17.47 29.23
C GLU A 120 -3.37 -16.90 28.72
N ASN A 121 -4.50 -17.56 29.02
CA ASN A 121 -5.85 -17.05 28.77
C ASN A 121 -6.20 -15.78 29.56
N GLU A 122 -5.47 -15.48 30.64
CA GLU A 122 -5.63 -14.28 31.47
C GLU A 122 -4.71 -13.13 31.04
N ALA A 123 -3.73 -13.42 30.18
CA ALA A 123 -2.82 -12.44 29.60
C ALA A 123 -3.57 -11.33 28.85
N ILE A 124 -2.92 -10.18 28.68
CA ILE A 124 -3.57 -8.95 28.22
C ILE A 124 -3.94 -9.06 26.75
N ALA A 125 -5.23 -9.17 26.45
CA ALA A 125 -5.70 -9.24 25.06
C ALA A 125 -5.48 -7.90 24.36
N VAL A 126 -5.00 -7.92 23.11
CA VAL A 126 -4.84 -6.68 22.33
C VAL A 126 -6.17 -5.94 22.18
N THR A 127 -7.27 -6.67 22.00
CA THR A 127 -8.63 -6.10 21.94
C THR A 127 -9.03 -5.36 23.22
N GLU A 128 -8.52 -5.77 24.38
CA GLU A 128 -8.69 -5.06 25.66
C GLU A 128 -8.04 -3.67 25.58
N ILE A 129 -6.81 -3.59 25.06
CA ILE A 129 -6.07 -2.34 24.87
C ILE A 129 -6.78 -1.42 23.87
N GLU A 130 -7.20 -1.96 22.72
CA GLU A 130 -7.92 -1.19 21.70
C GLU A 130 -9.21 -0.58 22.24
N GLN A 131 -9.95 -1.34 23.04
CA GLN A 131 -11.18 -0.88 23.68
C GLN A 131 -10.89 0.22 24.70
N ARG A 132 -9.84 0.09 25.53
CA ARG A 132 -9.42 1.17 26.45
C ARG A 132 -8.99 2.43 25.73
N MET A 133 -8.25 2.31 24.62
CA MET A 133 -7.88 3.46 23.78
C MET A 133 -9.12 4.13 23.19
N LYS A 134 -10.12 3.35 22.76
CA LYS A 134 -11.40 3.89 22.27
C LYS A 134 -12.17 4.63 23.35
N ASP A 135 -12.19 4.10 24.57
CA ASP A 135 -12.92 4.69 25.69
C ASP A 135 -12.25 5.95 26.25
N SER A 136 -10.95 6.17 25.97
CA SER A 136 -10.22 7.41 26.34
C SER A 136 -10.82 8.69 25.77
N GLY A 137 -11.60 8.60 24.68
CA GLY A 137 -12.15 9.74 23.97
C GLY A 137 -11.15 10.49 23.07
N ALA A 138 -9.90 10.01 22.95
CA ALA A 138 -8.90 10.56 22.04
C ALA A 138 -9.36 10.50 20.56
N GLY A 139 -9.17 11.60 19.83
CA GLY A 139 -9.57 11.70 18.42
C GLY A 139 -8.67 11.02 17.42
N CYS A 140 -7.41 10.81 17.76
CA CYS A 140 -6.49 10.00 16.99
C CYS A 140 -5.85 8.99 17.93
N ARG A 141 -5.77 7.73 17.50
CA ARG A 141 -5.28 6.62 18.33
C ARG A 141 -4.30 5.79 17.51
N MET A 142 -3.11 5.58 18.04
CA MET A 142 -2.09 4.74 17.41
C MET A 142 -1.61 3.67 18.37
N LEU A 143 -1.71 2.41 17.97
CA LEU A 143 -1.17 1.27 18.70
C LEU A 143 0.04 0.72 17.96
N MET A 144 1.18 0.59 18.64
CA MET A 144 2.40 -0.02 18.10
C MET A 144 2.80 -1.24 18.93
N LEU A 145 3.08 -2.35 18.27
CA LEU A 145 3.33 -3.64 18.91
C LEU A 145 4.65 -4.24 18.41
N ASP A 146 5.71 -4.15 19.21
CA ASP A 146 6.96 -4.88 19.03
C ASP A 146 6.93 -6.20 19.82
N ALA A 147 6.16 -7.16 19.29
CA ALA A 147 5.94 -8.43 19.95
C ALA A 147 5.67 -9.56 18.94
N CYS A 148 6.29 -10.71 19.18
CA CYS A 148 6.18 -11.91 18.33
C CYS A 148 4.73 -12.42 18.25
N GLN A 149 4.32 -12.89 17.07
CA GLN A 149 3.04 -13.62 16.89
C GLN A 149 1.77 -12.82 17.26
N ILE A 150 1.87 -11.50 17.47
CA ILE A 150 0.73 -10.62 17.74
C ILE A 150 0.19 -9.98 16.44
N GLY A 151 0.90 -10.14 15.31
CA GLY A 151 0.52 -9.57 14.02
C GLY A 151 -0.91 -9.85 13.60
N LEU A 152 -1.51 -8.93 12.87
CA LEU A 152 -2.87 -9.05 12.32
C LEU A 152 -2.92 -10.13 11.24
N GLY A 153 -3.71 -11.19 11.47
CA GLY A 153 -4.07 -12.15 10.43
C GLY A 153 -5.10 -11.55 9.46
N THR A 154 -5.25 -12.12 8.26
CA THR A 154 -6.22 -11.65 7.23
C THR A 154 -7.65 -11.60 7.76
N ARG A 155 -8.05 -12.58 8.58
CA ARG A 155 -9.36 -12.60 9.26
C ARG A 155 -9.56 -11.46 10.26
N ASP A 156 -8.50 -11.02 10.94
CA ASP A 156 -8.55 -9.90 11.90
C ASP A 156 -8.71 -8.54 11.19
N LEU A 157 -8.34 -8.46 9.91
CA LEU A 157 -8.57 -7.30 9.03
C LEU A 157 -10.00 -7.27 8.46
N GLU A 158 -10.63 -8.43 8.27
CA GLU A 158 -11.96 -8.58 7.66
C GLU A 158 -13.13 -8.64 8.68
N ALA A 159 -12.88 -9.11 9.91
CA ALA A 159 -13.94 -9.50 10.87
C ALA A 159 -14.79 -8.37 11.48
N ARG A 160 -14.62 -7.09 11.10
CA ARG A 160 -15.46 -5.97 11.61
C ARG A 160 -16.60 -5.52 10.67
N GLY A 161 -16.82 -6.21 9.55
CA GLY A 161 -17.84 -5.86 8.56
C GLY A 161 -19.31 -6.24 8.88
N THR A 162 -19.63 -6.77 10.06
CA THR A 162 -20.96 -7.36 10.37
C THR A 162 -21.76 -6.61 11.45
N ALA A 163 -21.83 -5.27 11.37
CA ALA A 163 -22.71 -4.48 12.24
C ALA A 163 -23.81 -3.74 11.46
N ASP A 164 -24.95 -3.54 12.12
CA ASP A 164 -26.17 -2.85 11.65
C ASP A 164 -25.89 -1.53 10.87
N PRO A 165 -26.42 -1.35 9.65
CA PRO A 165 -26.19 -0.15 8.82
C PRO A 165 -26.51 1.19 9.50
N ASP A 166 -27.51 1.25 10.39
CA ASP A 166 -27.86 2.49 11.10
C ASP A 166 -26.96 2.76 12.31
N LEU A 167 -26.34 1.71 12.87
CA LEU A 167 -25.28 1.80 13.87
C LEU A 167 -23.95 2.18 13.22
N LEU A 168 -23.62 1.62 12.04
CA LEU A 168 -22.45 1.97 11.25
C LEU A 168 -22.45 3.43 10.80
N ARG A 169 -23.63 3.99 10.48
CA ARG A 169 -23.78 5.40 10.11
C ARG A 169 -23.57 6.35 11.29
N LYS A 170 -24.11 6.03 12.47
CA LYS A 170 -23.86 6.80 13.71
C LYS A 170 -22.43 6.63 14.23
N ILE A 171 -21.79 5.49 13.99
CA ILE A 171 -20.37 5.25 14.27
C ILE A 171 -19.49 6.05 13.29
N HIS A 172 -19.83 6.08 11.99
CA HIS A 172 -19.13 6.89 10.99
C HIS A 172 -19.23 8.40 11.26
N GLU A 173 -20.37 8.87 11.77
CA GLU A 173 -20.56 10.28 12.14
C GLU A 173 -19.78 10.67 13.42
N MET A 174 -19.22 9.70 14.17
CA MET A 174 -18.47 9.89 15.41
C MET A 174 -17.03 9.33 15.40
N ALA A 175 -16.61 8.62 14.34
CA ALA A 175 -15.33 7.92 14.28
C ALA A 175 -14.16 8.87 14.01
N ARG A 176 -13.09 8.61 14.73
CA ARG A 176 -11.91 9.45 14.93
C ARG A 176 -10.71 8.51 14.80
N GLY A 177 -9.74 8.85 13.95
CA GLY A 177 -8.81 7.91 13.30
C GLY A 177 -8.09 6.91 14.23
N TYR A 178 -7.91 5.68 13.74
CA TYR A 178 -7.19 4.60 14.43
C TYR A 178 -6.15 3.97 13.50
N ALA A 179 -4.94 3.75 14.02
CA ALA A 179 -3.88 3.03 13.34
C ALA A 179 -3.22 1.99 14.26
N LEU A 180 -2.88 0.83 13.72
CA LEU A 180 -2.10 -0.21 14.38
C LEU A 180 -0.90 -0.55 13.49
N LEU A 181 0.30 -0.57 14.08
CA LEU A 181 1.52 -1.02 13.42
C LEU A 181 2.19 -2.11 14.30
N ALA A 182 2.42 -3.29 13.74
CA ALA A 182 2.98 -4.44 14.45
C ALA A 182 4.29 -4.91 13.79
N ALA A 183 5.25 -5.35 14.60
CA ALA A 183 6.61 -5.73 14.19
C ALA A 183 6.71 -7.04 13.41
N SER A 184 5.70 -7.90 13.47
CA SER A 184 5.69 -9.21 12.81
C SER A 184 4.26 -9.63 12.45
N SER A 185 4.09 -10.63 11.58
CA SER A 185 2.80 -11.32 11.39
C SER A 185 2.45 -12.27 12.56
N ASP A 186 1.31 -12.94 12.47
CA ASP A 186 0.82 -13.96 13.43
C ASP A 186 1.67 -15.24 13.49
N HIS A 187 2.53 -15.48 12.48
CA HIS A 187 3.42 -16.65 12.37
C HIS A 187 4.91 -16.32 12.49
N GLN A 188 5.26 -15.05 12.72
CA GLN A 188 6.65 -14.58 12.72
C GLN A 188 7.08 -14.05 14.10
N ASP A 189 8.37 -14.19 14.39
CA ASP A 189 9.00 -13.64 15.58
C ASP A 189 9.54 -12.24 15.31
N ALA A 190 9.27 -11.30 16.21
CA ALA A 190 9.96 -10.01 16.26
C ALA A 190 11.42 -10.22 16.69
N LYS A 191 12.38 -9.62 15.97
CA LYS A 191 13.82 -9.83 16.22
C LYS A 191 14.48 -8.69 17.00
N GLU A 192 15.41 -9.08 17.86
CA GLU A 192 16.33 -8.19 18.57
C GLU A 192 17.61 -7.96 17.76
N TRP A 193 18.03 -6.70 17.59
CA TRP A 193 19.26 -6.35 16.89
C TRP A 193 20.36 -5.96 17.88
N GLY A 194 21.14 -6.96 18.32
CA GLY A 194 22.17 -6.76 19.35
C GLY A 194 23.24 -5.71 19.01
N GLY A 195 23.56 -5.52 17.72
CA GLY A 195 24.47 -4.47 17.28
C GLY A 195 23.94 -3.05 17.53
N MET A 196 22.62 -2.86 17.48
CA MET A 196 21.94 -1.58 17.70
C MET A 196 21.38 -1.43 19.11
N LYS A 197 21.36 -2.51 19.89
CA LYS A 197 20.78 -2.60 21.23
C LYS A 197 19.30 -2.20 21.28
N HIS A 198 18.58 -2.57 20.23
CA HIS A 198 17.16 -2.30 20.04
C HIS A 198 16.46 -3.49 19.37
N GLY A 199 15.14 -3.60 19.51
CA GLY A 199 14.33 -4.38 18.57
C GLY A 199 14.43 -3.80 17.16
N VAL A 200 14.39 -4.64 16.11
CA VAL A 200 14.52 -4.16 14.72
C VAL A 200 13.40 -3.19 14.35
N PHE A 201 12.17 -3.53 14.75
CA PHE A 201 11.01 -2.66 14.57
C PHE A 201 11.19 -1.34 15.33
N SER A 202 11.52 -1.43 16.61
CA SER A 202 11.75 -0.27 17.47
C SER A 202 12.84 0.66 16.96
N TYR A 203 13.94 0.11 16.46
CA TYR A 203 15.02 0.87 15.83
C TYR A 203 14.49 1.74 14.69
N TYR A 204 13.76 1.15 13.73
CA TYR A 204 13.23 1.91 12.59
C TYR A 204 12.07 2.83 12.96
N VAL A 205 11.28 2.50 13.99
CA VAL A 205 10.28 3.43 14.55
C VAL A 205 10.97 4.68 15.10
N LEU A 206 12.06 4.50 15.86
CA LEU A 206 12.84 5.61 16.41
C LEU A 206 13.47 6.46 15.30
N SER A 207 14.10 5.83 14.29
CA SER A 207 14.67 6.55 13.14
C SER A 207 13.60 7.33 12.37
N GLY A 208 12.47 6.68 12.06
CA GLY A 208 11.37 7.30 11.32
C GLY A 208 10.78 8.50 12.06
N LEU A 209 10.49 8.36 13.36
CA LEU A 209 9.98 9.45 14.20
C LEU A 209 11.02 10.55 14.46
N SER A 210 12.31 10.25 14.40
CA SER A 210 13.38 11.26 14.50
C SER A 210 13.50 12.14 13.25
N GLY A 211 12.82 11.77 12.17
CA GLY A 211 12.71 12.58 10.96
C GLY A 211 12.97 11.85 9.66
N GLU A 212 13.53 10.64 9.70
CA GLU A 212 13.93 9.92 8.49
C GLU A 212 12.74 9.43 7.66
N ALA A 213 11.56 9.29 8.27
CA ALA A 213 10.33 8.97 7.56
C ALA A 213 9.71 10.18 6.83
N GLY A 214 10.09 11.41 7.19
CA GLY A 214 9.54 12.63 6.61
C GLY A 214 10.00 12.86 5.17
N SER A 215 9.10 13.37 4.31
CA SER A 215 9.49 13.84 2.97
C SER A 215 10.40 15.07 3.07
N GLN A 216 11.41 15.19 2.19
CA GLN A 216 12.41 16.28 2.23
C GLN A 216 11.80 17.69 2.20
N ASP A 217 10.60 17.85 1.66
CA ASP A 217 9.90 19.14 1.54
C ASP A 217 8.90 19.41 2.69
N ARG A 218 8.79 18.50 3.68
CA ARG A 218 7.82 18.57 4.78
C ARG A 218 8.51 18.38 6.14
N ASN A 219 8.23 19.27 7.08
CA ASN A 219 8.83 19.25 8.42
C ASN A 219 8.01 18.45 9.45
N TYR A 220 7.27 17.42 9.03
CA TYR A 220 6.43 16.61 9.91
C TYR A 220 6.37 15.14 9.48
N VAL A 221 6.07 14.24 10.41
CA VAL A 221 5.92 12.79 10.17
C VAL A 221 4.47 12.38 10.43
N THR A 222 3.84 11.72 9.46
CA THR A 222 2.50 11.11 9.59
C THR A 222 2.57 9.61 9.87
N VAL A 223 1.42 9.01 10.18
CA VAL A 223 1.31 7.55 10.33
C VAL A 223 1.72 6.82 9.04
N THR A 224 1.26 7.28 7.88
CA THR A 224 1.62 6.67 6.59
C THR A 224 3.11 6.79 6.29
N ASP A 225 3.72 7.95 6.59
CA ASP A 225 5.16 8.14 6.43
C ASP A 225 5.94 7.14 7.31
N LEU A 226 5.58 7.03 8.59
CA LEU A 226 6.22 6.11 9.52
C LEU A 226 6.04 4.65 9.11
N ALA A 227 4.83 4.25 8.73
CA ALA A 227 4.54 2.87 8.34
C ALA A 227 5.29 2.46 7.06
N GLY A 228 5.37 3.36 6.06
CA GLY A 228 6.16 3.14 4.85
C GLY A 228 7.65 3.00 5.14
N TYR A 229 8.20 3.92 5.94
CA TYR A 229 9.61 3.89 6.35
C TYR A 229 9.97 2.60 7.11
N VAL A 230 9.18 2.23 8.13
CA VAL A 230 9.41 1.02 8.92
C VAL A 230 9.26 -0.23 8.05
N GLY A 231 8.25 -0.28 7.18
CA GLY A 231 8.06 -1.36 6.22
C GLY A 231 9.28 -1.61 5.35
N LEU A 232 9.73 -0.56 4.65
CA LEU A 232 10.87 -0.61 3.75
C LEU A 232 12.13 -1.09 4.45
N HIS A 233 12.50 -0.45 5.56
CA HIS A 233 13.79 -0.73 6.19
C HIS A 233 13.82 -2.04 6.98
N MET A 234 12.69 -2.48 7.55
CA MET A 234 12.62 -3.81 8.15
C MET A 234 12.74 -4.92 7.11
N GLN A 235 12.10 -4.76 5.94
CA GLN A 235 12.24 -5.72 4.84
C GLN A 235 13.68 -5.77 4.31
N GLN A 236 14.32 -4.62 4.12
CA GLN A 236 15.75 -4.54 3.74
C GLN A 236 16.62 -5.28 4.77
N TRP A 237 16.44 -4.98 6.06
CA TRP A 237 17.19 -5.61 7.14
C TRP A 237 16.95 -7.13 7.20
N ALA A 238 15.70 -7.56 7.08
CA ALA A 238 15.31 -8.97 7.10
C ALA A 238 15.95 -9.75 5.94
N ALA A 239 15.98 -9.16 4.74
CA ALA A 239 16.64 -9.73 3.57
C ALA A 239 18.16 -9.83 3.75
N GLU A 240 18.81 -8.80 4.30
CA GLU A 240 20.25 -8.80 4.58
C GLU A 240 20.67 -9.84 5.61
N HIS A 241 19.83 -10.07 6.62
CA HIS A 241 20.10 -10.99 7.73
C HIS A 241 19.52 -12.39 7.50
N GLN A 242 18.85 -12.62 6.37
CA GLN A 242 18.21 -13.89 5.99
C GLN A 242 17.23 -14.39 7.08
N VAL A 243 16.43 -13.48 7.62
CA VAL A 243 15.42 -13.79 8.65
C VAL A 243 14.03 -13.38 8.19
N ARG A 244 13.01 -14.07 8.70
CA ARG A 244 11.60 -13.79 8.38
C ARG A 244 11.00 -12.85 9.42
N GLN A 245 10.78 -11.58 9.04
CA GLN A 245 10.07 -10.60 9.84
C GLN A 245 9.48 -9.51 8.93
N VAL A 246 8.14 -9.44 8.84
CA VAL A 246 7.42 -8.46 8.03
C VAL A 246 6.48 -7.66 8.94
N PRO A 247 6.61 -6.32 8.98
CA PRO A 247 5.69 -5.50 9.76
C PRO A 247 4.28 -5.50 9.15
N ARG A 248 3.25 -5.48 9.99
CA ARG A 248 1.84 -5.44 9.58
C ARG A 248 1.20 -4.12 10.01
N GLN A 249 0.31 -3.59 9.18
CA GLN A 249 -0.44 -2.37 9.49
C GLN A 249 -1.95 -2.54 9.34
N ARG A 250 -2.72 -1.86 10.19
CA ARG A 250 -4.17 -1.65 10.03
C ARG A 250 -4.50 -0.19 10.26
N VAL A 251 -5.15 0.43 9.29
CA VAL A 251 -5.64 1.80 9.39
C VAL A 251 -7.15 1.76 9.19
N GLU A 252 -7.90 2.27 10.17
CA GLU A 252 -9.35 2.43 10.05
C GLU A 252 -9.65 3.84 9.51
N ASP A 253 -10.52 3.90 8.49
CA ASP A 253 -10.93 5.09 7.71
C ASP A 253 -9.83 5.73 6.81
N ASN A 254 -10.23 6.54 5.82
CA ASN A 254 -9.40 7.31 4.89
C ASN A 254 -8.51 8.41 5.57
N LEU A 255 -8.07 8.18 6.82
CA LEU A 255 -7.50 9.15 7.74
C LEU A 255 -6.09 8.78 8.24
N GLY A 256 -5.36 7.89 7.54
CA GLY A 256 -3.93 7.58 7.81
C GLY A 256 -2.97 8.78 7.78
N GLY A 257 -3.45 10.00 7.53
CA GLY A 257 -2.67 11.23 7.45
C GLY A 257 -2.62 12.08 8.72
N PHE A 258 -2.83 11.55 9.93
CA PHE A 258 -2.60 12.34 11.15
C PHE A 258 -1.11 12.41 11.52
N ILE A 259 -0.72 13.58 12.04
CA ILE A 259 0.67 13.95 12.28
C ILE A 259 1.11 13.43 13.65
N LEU A 260 2.11 12.55 13.66
CA LEU A 260 2.76 12.05 14.85
C LEU A 260 3.76 13.09 15.37
N ILE A 261 4.66 13.55 14.48
CA ILE A 261 5.70 14.54 14.81
C ILE A 261 5.42 15.81 14.02
N PRO A 262 5.03 16.93 14.65
CA PRO A 262 4.61 18.14 13.95
C PRO A 262 5.76 19.03 13.45
N GLU A 263 6.96 18.88 14.01
CA GLU A 263 8.12 19.69 13.67
C GLU A 263 9.39 18.87 13.91
N VAL A 264 9.93 18.28 12.85
CA VAL A 264 11.10 17.39 12.90
C VAL A 264 12.40 18.17 13.15
N ASP A 265 12.47 19.41 12.68
CA ASP A 265 13.66 20.26 12.77
C ASP A 265 13.95 20.85 14.15
N GLN A 266 13.21 20.46 15.19
CA GLN A 266 13.49 20.92 16.54
C GLN A 266 14.88 20.44 16.99
N PRO A 267 15.71 21.30 17.60
CA PRO A 267 17.08 20.95 18.00
C PRO A 267 17.16 19.69 18.88
N ASN A 268 16.14 19.48 19.72
CA ASN A 268 16.05 18.33 20.62
C ASN A 268 15.73 17.02 19.89
N LEU A 269 15.00 17.07 18.77
CA LEU A 269 14.68 15.90 17.95
C LEU A 269 15.84 15.54 17.01
N ARG A 270 16.52 16.55 16.41
CA ARG A 270 17.73 16.33 15.61
C ARG A 270 18.90 15.72 16.39
N ALA A 271 18.95 15.97 17.70
CA ALA A 271 19.93 15.37 18.60
C ALA A 271 19.64 13.88 18.89
N PHE A 272 18.41 13.43 18.66
CA PHE A 272 17.98 12.06 18.83
C PHE A 272 18.19 11.30 17.52
N LYS A 273 19.40 10.77 17.31
CA LYS A 273 19.65 9.78 16.26
C LYS A 273 19.94 8.44 16.91
N PRO A 274 19.17 7.37 16.61
CA PRO A 274 19.57 6.04 17.03
C PRO A 274 20.98 5.74 16.48
N PRO A 275 21.77 4.91 17.16
CA PRO A 275 23.12 4.61 16.73
C PRO A 275 23.09 4.10 15.29
N ALA A 276 23.86 4.73 14.40
CA ALA A 276 24.00 4.25 13.04
C ALA A 276 24.46 2.79 13.07
N PRO A 277 24.03 1.95 12.11
CA PRO A 277 24.51 0.60 12.01
C PRO A 277 26.04 0.62 12.05
N LEU A 278 26.64 -0.11 13.00
CA LEU A 278 28.10 -0.20 13.13
C LEU A 278 28.64 -0.42 11.73
N SER A 279 29.40 0.56 11.23
CA SER A 279 29.94 0.50 9.88
C SER A 279 30.85 -0.71 9.81
N TRP A 280 30.34 -1.79 9.23
CA TRP A 280 31.17 -2.93 8.87
C TRP A 280 32.19 -2.42 7.87
N SER A 281 33.47 -2.60 8.18
CA SER A 281 34.55 -2.32 7.25
C SER A 281 34.18 -2.90 5.88
N GLU A 282 34.33 -2.12 4.81
CA GLU A 282 34.15 -2.50 3.40
C GLU A 282 35.13 -3.60 2.93
N SER A 283 35.46 -4.57 3.78
CA SER A 283 36.40 -5.64 3.49
C SER A 283 35.69 -6.98 3.58
N SER A 284 35.66 -7.64 2.43
CA SER A 284 35.24 -9.02 2.17
C SER A 284 33.79 -9.30 1.77
N ALA A 285 33.08 -8.32 1.19
CA ALA A 285 32.29 -8.62 0.00
C ALA A 285 33.12 -8.15 -1.19
N GLN A 286 33.59 -9.06 -2.04
CA GLN A 286 34.00 -8.62 -3.36
C GLN A 286 32.81 -7.85 -3.96
N PRO A 287 33.02 -6.75 -4.69
CA PRO A 287 31.95 -6.18 -5.48
C PRO A 287 31.60 -7.25 -6.51
N VAL A 288 30.61 -8.08 -6.21
CA VAL A 288 29.76 -8.62 -7.26
C VAL A 288 29.32 -7.36 -7.96
N GLN A 289 29.78 -7.21 -9.20
CA GLN A 289 29.30 -6.14 -10.06
C GLN A 289 27.79 -6.32 -10.16
N ASN A 290 27.05 -5.70 -9.26
CA ASN A 290 25.65 -5.42 -9.47
C ASN A 290 25.68 -4.39 -10.60
N ARG A 291 25.70 -4.90 -11.83
CA ARG A 291 25.06 -4.19 -12.93
C ARG A 291 23.60 -4.10 -12.47
N GLY A 292 23.28 -3.03 -11.74
CA GLY A 292 21.93 -2.79 -11.24
C GLY A 292 20.99 -2.90 -12.42
N LYS A 293 20.18 -3.95 -12.41
CA LYS A 293 19.17 -4.18 -13.43
C LYS A 293 18.06 -3.15 -13.22
N THR A 294 17.65 -2.54 -14.32
CA THR A 294 16.78 -1.35 -14.33
C THR A 294 15.33 -1.71 -13.98
N PRO A 295 14.51 -0.79 -13.43
CA PRO A 295 13.07 -1.00 -13.25
C PRO A 295 12.36 -1.57 -14.48
N ALA A 296 12.88 -1.30 -15.69
CA ALA A 296 12.41 -1.89 -16.93
C ALA A 296 12.46 -3.43 -16.95
N GLU A 297 13.50 -4.07 -16.41
CA GLU A 297 13.63 -5.55 -16.41
C GLU A 297 12.59 -6.20 -15.47
N ILE A 298 12.33 -5.59 -14.32
CA ILE A 298 11.29 -6.05 -13.38
C ILE A 298 9.90 -5.94 -14.03
N ILE A 299 9.68 -4.88 -14.81
CA ILE A 299 8.44 -4.70 -15.57
C ILE A 299 8.26 -5.76 -16.65
N GLU A 300 9.34 -6.20 -17.30
CA GLU A 300 9.27 -7.30 -18.27
C GLU A 300 8.79 -8.60 -17.60
N CYS A 301 9.27 -8.89 -16.40
CA CYS A 301 8.79 -10.04 -15.62
C CYS A 301 7.31 -9.90 -15.22
N LEU A 302 6.86 -8.71 -14.84
CA LEU A 302 5.45 -8.50 -14.53
C LEU A 302 4.54 -8.68 -15.75
N TRP A 303 5.03 -8.62 -16.99
CA TRP A 303 4.18 -8.88 -18.16
C TRP A 303 3.72 -10.34 -18.29
N SER A 304 4.46 -11.29 -17.71
CA SER A 304 4.08 -12.71 -17.71
C SER A 304 3.19 -13.08 -16.54
N LEU A 305 3.05 -12.22 -15.51
CA LEU A 305 2.12 -12.44 -14.42
C LEU A 305 0.71 -12.57 -15.00
N ASP A 306 0.01 -13.62 -14.56
CA ASP A 306 -1.22 -14.16 -15.14
C ASP A 306 -2.06 -13.11 -15.88
N TYR A 307 -2.43 -13.45 -17.13
CA TYR A 307 -3.57 -12.96 -17.95
C TYR A 307 -3.39 -13.34 -19.44
N GLU A 308 -2.90 -14.56 -19.70
CA GLU A 308 -2.78 -15.09 -21.06
C GLU A 308 -4.11 -15.07 -21.86
N PRO A 309 -5.28 -15.40 -21.26
CA PRO A 309 -6.56 -15.33 -21.96
C PRO A 309 -6.87 -13.92 -22.49
N GLN A 310 -6.63 -12.89 -21.69
CA GLN A 310 -6.83 -11.49 -22.09
C GLN A 310 -5.88 -11.11 -23.23
N CYS A 311 -4.60 -11.47 -23.13
CA CYS A 311 -3.61 -11.24 -24.17
C CYS A 311 -3.96 -11.98 -25.47
N HIS A 312 -4.44 -13.22 -25.36
CA HIS A 312 -4.87 -14.04 -26.49
C HIS A 312 -6.08 -13.41 -27.19
N SER A 313 -7.10 -13.01 -26.42
CA SER A 313 -8.28 -12.31 -26.93
C SER A 313 -7.89 -11.00 -27.63
N PHE A 314 -7.04 -10.18 -27.01
CA PHE A 314 -6.55 -8.94 -27.58
C PHE A 314 -5.79 -9.16 -28.89
N LYS A 315 -4.83 -10.09 -28.92
CA LYS A 315 -4.05 -10.43 -30.13
C LYS A 315 -4.95 -10.91 -31.26
N THR A 316 -5.91 -11.77 -30.96
CA THR A 316 -6.84 -12.34 -31.94
C THR A 316 -7.70 -11.25 -32.56
N ASN A 317 -8.30 -10.38 -31.74
CA ASN A 317 -9.14 -9.28 -32.22
C ASN A 317 -8.33 -8.21 -32.97
N THR A 318 -7.15 -7.85 -32.47
CA THR A 318 -6.23 -6.90 -33.13
C THR A 318 -5.78 -7.41 -34.51
N ARG A 319 -5.65 -8.72 -34.70
CA ARG A 319 -5.35 -9.32 -36.02
C ARG A 319 -6.57 -9.33 -36.95
N ARG A 320 -7.78 -9.55 -36.42
CA ARG A 320 -9.03 -9.59 -37.18
C ARG A 320 -9.44 -8.23 -37.72
N SER A 321 -9.41 -7.18 -36.90
CA SER A 321 -9.92 -5.87 -37.30
C SER A 321 -9.03 -5.15 -38.33
N ARG A 322 -7.77 -5.58 -38.49
CA ARG A 322 -6.71 -5.13 -39.44
C ARG A 322 -6.37 -3.63 -39.46
N ARG A 323 -7.33 -2.72 -39.34
CA ARG A 323 -7.20 -1.27 -39.48
C ARG A 323 -7.45 -0.53 -38.18
N ALA A 324 -8.57 -0.82 -37.51
CA ALA A 324 -8.95 -0.14 -36.29
C ALA A 324 -9.63 -1.10 -35.31
N ALA A 325 -9.37 -0.95 -34.01
CA ALA A 325 -10.08 -1.67 -32.96
C ALA A 325 -10.15 -0.85 -31.67
N ALA A 326 -11.30 -0.87 -31.01
CA ALA A 326 -11.48 -0.31 -29.68
C ALA A 326 -11.59 -1.43 -28.64
N PHE A 327 -10.98 -1.24 -27.48
CA PHE A 327 -10.96 -2.21 -26.38
C PHE A 327 -11.36 -1.54 -25.08
N VAL A 328 -12.17 -2.25 -24.29
CA VAL A 328 -12.48 -1.87 -22.91
C VAL A 328 -11.63 -2.72 -21.98
N VAL A 329 -10.86 -2.07 -21.12
CA VAL A 329 -9.98 -2.68 -20.12
C VAL A 329 -10.51 -2.33 -18.74
N GLN A 330 -10.62 -3.30 -17.84
CA GLN A 330 -11.28 -3.12 -16.55
C GLN A 330 -10.36 -3.55 -15.41
N ALA A 331 -10.22 -2.67 -14.42
CA ALA A 331 -9.53 -2.94 -13.15
C ALA A 331 -10.12 -2.07 -12.03
N GLN A 332 -9.94 -2.48 -10.77
CA GLN A 332 -10.45 -1.73 -9.62
C GLN A 332 -9.65 -0.45 -9.33
N ASP A 333 -8.33 -0.47 -9.58
CA ASP A 333 -7.40 0.63 -9.33
C ASP A 333 -6.84 1.20 -10.65
N SER A 334 -6.66 2.53 -10.68
CA SER A 334 -6.17 3.23 -11.87
C SER A 334 -4.72 2.91 -12.24
N ARG A 335 -3.84 2.59 -11.29
CA ARG A 335 -2.45 2.19 -11.56
C ARG A 335 -2.40 0.86 -12.31
N ILE A 336 -3.28 -0.05 -11.91
CA ILE A 336 -3.48 -1.36 -12.55
C ILE A 336 -4.05 -1.18 -13.96
N GLN A 337 -4.93 -0.19 -14.19
CA GLN A 337 -5.37 0.15 -15.55
C GLN A 337 -4.19 0.53 -16.45
N HIS A 338 -3.25 1.35 -15.95
CA HIS A 338 -2.05 1.73 -16.71
C HIS A 338 -1.19 0.51 -17.03
N TRP A 339 -0.95 -0.36 -16.04
CA TRP A 339 -0.23 -1.61 -16.22
C TRP A 339 -0.85 -2.50 -17.31
N LEU A 340 -2.17 -2.77 -17.23
CA LEU A 340 -2.88 -3.59 -18.21
C LEU A 340 -2.82 -2.98 -19.61
N VAL A 341 -3.06 -1.68 -19.75
CA VAL A 341 -2.99 -1.01 -21.06
C VAL A 341 -1.58 -1.07 -21.63
N LYS A 342 -0.54 -0.79 -20.83
CA LYS A 342 0.87 -0.87 -21.26
C LYS A 342 1.22 -2.27 -21.76
N ARG A 343 0.80 -3.30 -21.02
CA ARG A 343 1.00 -4.70 -21.39
C ARG A 343 0.37 -5.03 -22.74
N LEU A 344 -0.88 -4.61 -22.98
CA LEU A 344 -1.57 -4.82 -24.26
C LEU A 344 -0.94 -4.02 -25.40
N VAL A 345 -0.54 -2.77 -25.13
CA VAL A 345 0.16 -1.92 -26.09
C VAL A 345 1.44 -2.58 -26.61
N ASN A 346 2.22 -3.21 -25.74
CA ASN A 346 3.45 -3.91 -26.13
C ASN A 346 3.21 -5.13 -27.04
N GLN A 347 1.96 -5.63 -27.14
CA GLN A 347 1.58 -6.70 -28.06
C GLN A 347 1.21 -6.18 -29.46
N ILE A 348 1.16 -4.86 -29.66
CA ILE A 348 0.78 -4.25 -30.94
C ILE A 348 1.96 -4.32 -31.93
N PRO A 349 1.76 -4.84 -33.16
CA PRO A 349 2.80 -4.83 -34.18
C PRO A 349 3.23 -3.40 -34.52
N ASN A 350 4.55 -3.15 -34.61
CA ASN A 350 5.14 -1.84 -34.93
C ASN A 350 4.88 -0.75 -33.86
N VAL A 351 4.62 -1.14 -32.60
CA VAL A 351 4.35 -0.20 -31.48
C VAL A 351 5.49 0.79 -31.23
N ALA A 352 6.75 0.40 -31.44
CA ALA A 352 7.91 1.28 -31.24
C ALA A 352 7.87 2.56 -32.12
N ASN A 353 7.16 2.52 -33.25
CA ASN A 353 6.97 3.66 -34.15
C ASN A 353 5.61 4.35 -33.95
N ALA A 354 4.76 3.87 -33.03
CA ALA A 354 3.41 4.37 -32.86
C ALA A 354 3.40 5.80 -32.29
N LYS A 355 2.40 6.59 -32.71
CA LYS A 355 2.06 7.84 -32.03
C LYS A 355 1.01 7.55 -30.97
N VAL A 356 1.29 7.92 -29.72
CA VAL A 356 0.46 7.58 -28.57
C VAL A 356 -0.19 8.82 -27.98
N PHE A 357 -1.46 8.73 -27.64
CA PHE A 357 -2.26 9.80 -27.06
C PHE A 357 -2.91 9.32 -25.76
N PRO A 358 -2.23 9.47 -24.62
CA PRO A 358 -2.80 9.20 -23.30
C PRO A 358 -3.68 10.37 -22.84
N PHE A 359 -4.83 10.05 -22.23
CA PHE A 359 -5.77 10.99 -21.63
C PHE A 359 -6.26 10.48 -20.29
N LEU A 360 -6.33 11.36 -19.29
CA LEU A 360 -6.97 11.09 -18.02
C LEU A 360 -8.36 11.74 -18.02
N VAL A 361 -9.40 10.94 -17.75
CA VAL A 361 -10.76 11.43 -17.58
C VAL A 361 -10.97 11.75 -16.10
N PRO A 362 -11.18 13.03 -15.71
CA PRO A 362 -11.34 13.38 -14.30
C PRO A 362 -12.66 12.86 -13.74
N THR A 363 -12.61 12.16 -12.60
CA THR A 363 -13.77 11.57 -11.91
C THR A 363 -14.36 12.46 -10.81
N HIS A 364 -13.69 13.55 -10.41
CA HIS A 364 -14.05 14.26 -9.18
C HIS A 364 -15.10 15.40 -9.39
N PRO A 365 -16.15 15.47 -8.56
CA PRO A 365 -17.22 16.49 -8.63
C PRO A 365 -16.80 17.96 -8.47
N MET A 366 -15.60 18.27 -7.93
CA MET A 366 -15.12 19.65 -7.75
C MET A 366 -14.52 20.25 -9.03
N TRP A 367 -14.23 19.42 -10.03
CA TRP A 367 -13.75 19.88 -11.33
C TRP A 367 -14.97 20.24 -12.17
N LYS A 368 -15.35 21.52 -12.10
CA LYS A 368 -16.39 22.12 -12.96
C LYS A 368 -16.02 21.82 -14.42
N GLN A 369 -16.89 21.07 -15.10
CA GLN A 369 -16.99 20.97 -16.56
C GLN A 369 -15.65 20.92 -17.33
N ARG A 370 -14.89 19.82 -17.24
CA ARG A 370 -14.18 19.39 -18.47
C ARG A 370 -15.24 18.99 -19.49
N ASP A 371 -15.31 19.75 -20.56
CA ASP A 371 -16.17 19.52 -21.73
C ASP A 371 -15.45 18.59 -22.71
N PHE A 372 -16.17 17.84 -23.54
CA PHE A 372 -15.60 17.03 -24.61
C PHE A 372 -14.68 17.86 -25.52
N ASN A 373 -14.95 19.17 -25.63
CA ASN A 373 -14.12 20.16 -26.32
C ASN A 373 -12.66 20.23 -25.83
N GLU A 374 -12.37 19.91 -24.56
CA GLU A 374 -10.97 19.85 -24.09
C GLU A 374 -10.18 18.71 -24.72
N LEU A 375 -10.85 17.61 -25.11
CA LEU A 375 -10.21 16.51 -25.84
C LEU A 375 -9.72 16.98 -27.21
N TRP A 376 -10.54 17.75 -27.93
CA TRP A 376 -10.18 18.32 -29.22
C TRP A 376 -9.01 19.29 -29.09
N LEU A 377 -9.04 20.19 -28.09
CA LEU A 377 -7.94 21.11 -27.79
C LEU A 377 -6.62 20.38 -27.50
N ASP A 378 -6.65 19.31 -26.69
CA ASP A 378 -5.46 18.54 -26.35
C ASP A 378 -4.92 17.73 -27.55
N LEU A 379 -5.81 17.12 -28.36
CA LEU A 379 -5.43 16.43 -29.59
C LEU A 379 -4.80 17.40 -30.59
N ALA A 380 -5.46 18.53 -30.84
CA ALA A 380 -5.00 19.56 -31.76
C ALA A 380 -3.63 20.12 -31.37
N ARG A 381 -3.41 20.36 -30.07
CA ARG A 381 -2.09 20.75 -29.54
C ARG A 381 -1.02 19.69 -29.79
N LYS A 382 -1.32 18.41 -29.57
CA LYS A 382 -0.38 17.29 -29.78
C LYS A 382 -0.11 17.02 -31.27
N LEU A 383 -1.08 17.31 -32.14
CA LEU A 383 -1.01 17.15 -33.60
C LEU A 383 -0.51 18.40 -34.32
N GLN A 384 -0.45 19.54 -33.63
CA GLN A 384 -0.12 20.86 -34.18
C GLN A 384 -1.07 21.29 -35.31
N CYS A 385 -2.37 21.08 -35.10
CA CYS A 385 -3.44 21.49 -36.02
C CYS A 385 -4.48 22.38 -35.29
N PRO A 386 -5.43 22.98 -36.02
CA PRO A 386 -6.60 23.62 -35.42
C PRO A 386 -7.44 22.66 -34.56
N ASP A 387 -8.18 23.20 -33.59
CA ASP A 387 -8.94 22.48 -32.57
C ASP A 387 -10.36 22.06 -32.99
N ASP A 388 -10.70 22.21 -34.27
CA ASP A 388 -11.95 21.68 -34.82
C ASP A 388 -11.83 20.17 -35.13
N SER A 389 -12.97 19.48 -35.05
CA SER A 389 -13.02 18.02 -35.21
C SER A 389 -12.51 17.54 -36.57
N THR A 390 -12.80 18.27 -37.65
CA THR A 390 -12.36 17.90 -39.01
C THR A 390 -10.85 17.98 -39.13
N SER A 391 -10.23 19.09 -38.72
CA SER A 391 -8.78 19.27 -38.74
C SER A 391 -8.04 18.23 -37.90
N VAL A 392 -8.58 17.86 -36.74
CA VAL A 392 -8.00 16.83 -35.87
C VAL A 392 -8.12 15.44 -36.50
N ILE A 393 -9.27 15.08 -37.07
CA ILE A 393 -9.46 13.80 -37.77
C ILE A 393 -8.51 13.71 -38.96
N ASP A 394 -8.41 14.74 -39.79
CA ASP A 394 -7.51 14.78 -40.94
C ASP A 394 -6.04 14.61 -40.52
N ALA A 395 -5.63 15.28 -39.44
CA ALA A 395 -4.29 15.14 -38.89
C ALA A 395 -4.03 13.72 -38.35
N LEU A 396 -5.01 13.10 -37.68
CA LEU A 396 -4.90 11.69 -37.25
C LEU A 396 -4.83 10.74 -38.45
N VAL A 397 -5.60 10.97 -39.52
CA VAL A 397 -5.53 10.18 -40.76
C VAL A 397 -4.14 10.30 -41.40
N ALA A 398 -3.55 11.50 -41.43
CA ALA A 398 -2.20 11.73 -41.93
C ALA A 398 -1.14 10.97 -41.10
N VAL A 399 -1.28 10.96 -39.77
CA VAL A 399 -0.41 10.16 -38.88
C VAL A 399 -0.59 8.67 -39.18
N TYR A 400 -1.83 8.19 -39.30
CA TYR A 400 -2.15 6.78 -39.58
C TYR A 400 -1.49 6.29 -40.87
N GLN A 401 -1.38 7.12 -41.91
CA GLN A 401 -0.72 6.72 -43.15
C GLN A 401 0.76 6.35 -42.97
N THR A 402 1.42 6.84 -41.91
CA THR A 402 2.86 6.65 -41.68
C THR A 402 3.17 5.74 -40.50
N LYS A 403 2.31 5.68 -39.47
CA LYS A 403 2.57 4.96 -38.23
C LYS A 403 1.30 4.59 -37.47
N PRO A 404 1.33 3.55 -36.62
CA PRO A 404 0.19 3.21 -35.77
C PRO A 404 -0.19 4.36 -34.84
N ILE A 405 -1.48 4.42 -34.50
CA ILE A 405 -2.03 5.37 -33.53
C ILE A 405 -2.59 4.58 -32.34
N ILE A 406 -2.24 5.02 -31.14
CA ILE A 406 -2.77 4.46 -29.90
C ILE A 406 -3.41 5.59 -29.12
N ILE A 407 -4.70 5.50 -28.85
CA ILE A 407 -5.43 6.43 -28.00
C ILE A 407 -5.77 5.68 -26.73
N ALA A 408 -5.31 6.13 -25.57
CA ALA A 408 -5.58 5.49 -24.29
C ALA A 408 -6.26 6.46 -23.34
N MET A 409 -7.46 6.14 -22.91
CA MET A 409 -8.27 6.98 -22.03
C MET A 409 -8.50 6.25 -20.70
N TYR A 410 -8.02 6.85 -19.61
CA TYR A 410 -8.02 6.27 -18.26
C TYR A 410 -9.02 6.95 -17.34
N GLY A 411 -9.44 6.25 -16.28
CA GLY A 411 -10.26 6.84 -15.21
C GLY A 411 -11.76 6.86 -15.48
N TRP A 412 -12.27 6.05 -16.41
CA TRP A 412 -13.72 5.91 -16.58
C TRP A 412 -14.34 5.22 -15.36
N SER A 413 -15.53 5.66 -14.93
CA SER A 413 -16.33 5.06 -13.84
C SER A 413 -17.77 4.79 -14.28
N GLY A 414 -18.53 3.99 -13.51
CA GLY A 414 -19.95 3.73 -13.78
C GLY A 414 -20.90 4.90 -13.51
N ILE A 415 -20.38 6.08 -13.15
CA ILE A 415 -21.17 7.29 -12.99
C ILE A 415 -21.72 7.73 -14.35
N ARG A 416 -23.01 8.08 -14.42
CA ARG A 416 -23.70 8.49 -15.67
C ARG A 416 -22.95 9.52 -16.52
N ARG A 417 -22.26 10.47 -15.89
CA ARG A 417 -21.47 11.50 -16.59
C ARG A 417 -20.30 10.89 -17.37
N SER A 418 -19.60 9.94 -16.75
CA SER A 418 -18.48 9.20 -17.37
C SER A 418 -18.99 8.37 -18.55
N GLN A 419 -20.13 7.66 -18.41
CA GLN A 419 -20.76 6.94 -19.51
C GLN A 419 -21.16 7.84 -20.69
N ARG A 420 -21.70 9.04 -20.42
CA ARG A 420 -22.08 10.00 -21.48
C ARG A 420 -20.85 10.48 -22.26
N LEU A 421 -19.77 10.84 -21.57
CA LEU A 421 -18.54 11.28 -22.23
C LEU A 421 -17.89 10.13 -23.02
N GLN A 422 -17.96 8.90 -22.52
CA GLN A 422 -17.50 7.71 -23.26
C GLN A 422 -18.30 7.52 -24.57
N GLN A 423 -19.62 7.71 -24.53
CA GLN A 423 -20.46 7.67 -25.73
C GLN A 423 -20.09 8.78 -26.73
N GLN A 424 -19.82 10.01 -26.26
CA GLN A 424 -19.36 11.09 -27.14
C GLN A 424 -18.02 10.81 -27.79
N VAL A 425 -17.05 10.25 -27.04
CA VAL A 425 -15.77 9.78 -27.62
C VAL A 425 -16.03 8.77 -28.74
N LEU A 426 -16.97 7.85 -28.54
CA LEU A 426 -17.27 6.84 -29.55
C LEU A 426 -17.95 7.45 -30.80
N SER A 427 -18.97 8.28 -30.62
CA SER A 427 -19.75 8.83 -31.74
C SER A 427 -19.08 10.00 -32.45
N GLU A 428 -18.35 10.87 -31.73
CA GLU A 428 -17.82 12.12 -32.27
C GLU A 428 -16.33 12.04 -32.66
N LEU A 429 -15.56 11.10 -32.09
CA LEU A 429 -14.14 10.91 -32.42
C LEU A 429 -13.88 9.54 -33.09
N TRP A 430 -14.30 8.44 -32.45
CA TRP A 430 -13.92 7.09 -32.89
C TRP A 430 -14.59 6.69 -34.21
N GLU A 431 -15.91 6.79 -34.30
CA GLU A 431 -16.67 6.43 -35.51
C GLU A 431 -16.21 7.22 -36.75
N PRO A 432 -16.12 8.57 -36.71
CA PRO A 432 -15.64 9.36 -37.84
C PRO A 432 -14.20 9.03 -38.25
N LEU A 433 -13.31 8.77 -37.28
CA LEU A 433 -11.92 8.43 -37.56
C LEU A 433 -11.79 7.04 -38.23
N VAL A 434 -12.57 6.06 -37.77
CA VAL A 434 -12.60 4.72 -38.38
C VAL A 434 -13.15 4.78 -39.80
N GLU A 435 -14.19 5.60 -40.03
CA GLU A 435 -14.75 5.85 -41.36
C GLU A 435 -13.71 6.49 -42.29
N ALA A 436 -13.10 7.60 -41.89
CA ALA A 436 -12.10 8.31 -42.68
C ALA A 436 -10.89 7.44 -43.05
N VAL A 437 -10.41 6.60 -42.12
CA VAL A 437 -9.36 5.61 -42.42
C VAL A 437 -9.87 4.50 -43.34
N GLY A 438 -11.13 4.10 -43.21
CA GLY A 438 -11.79 3.11 -44.05
C GLY A 438 -11.83 3.52 -45.54
N GLU A 439 -11.97 4.81 -45.80
CA GLU A 439 -12.10 5.43 -47.13
C GLU A 439 -10.76 5.64 -47.86
N LEU A 440 -9.62 5.48 -47.18
CA LEU A 440 -8.31 5.63 -47.83
C LEU A 440 -8.14 4.62 -48.98
N SER A 441 -7.76 5.13 -50.15
CA SER A 441 -7.52 4.35 -51.37
C SER A 441 -6.35 3.38 -51.24
N VAL A 442 -5.33 3.73 -50.45
CA VAL A 442 -4.17 2.90 -50.15
C VAL A 442 -4.08 2.69 -48.64
N GLN A 443 -4.14 1.42 -48.23
CA GLN A 443 -4.10 1.05 -46.82
C GLN A 443 -2.65 0.71 -46.40
N PRO A 444 -2.07 1.43 -45.43
CA PRO A 444 -0.74 1.14 -44.92
C PRO A 444 -0.70 -0.23 -44.22
N LEU A 445 0.21 -1.12 -44.65
CA LEU A 445 0.27 -2.50 -44.15
C LEU A 445 0.59 -2.60 -42.64
N ARG A 446 1.42 -1.68 -42.13
CA ARG A 446 1.94 -1.71 -40.75
C ARG A 446 1.33 -0.65 -39.85
N SER A 447 0.25 0.01 -40.27
CA SER A 447 -0.46 0.98 -39.46
C SER A 447 -1.82 0.45 -39.02
N ARG A 448 -2.26 0.92 -37.84
CA ARG A 448 -3.56 0.61 -37.23
C ARG A 448 -3.91 1.67 -36.20
N ILE A 449 -5.19 1.83 -35.89
CA ILE A 449 -5.69 2.68 -34.81
C ILE A 449 -6.22 1.79 -33.68
N ILE A 450 -5.69 1.94 -32.48
CA ILE A 450 -6.17 1.22 -31.30
C ILE A 450 -6.67 2.24 -30.27
N LEU A 451 -7.92 2.08 -29.85
CA LEU A 451 -8.52 2.86 -28.76
C LEU A 451 -8.63 1.98 -27.51
N PHE A 452 -8.06 2.42 -26.39
CA PHE A 452 -8.26 1.82 -25.07
C PHE A 452 -9.17 2.71 -24.22
N LEU A 453 -10.24 2.11 -23.71
CA LEU A 453 -11.13 2.69 -22.71
C LEU A 453 -10.90 1.93 -21.39
N ALA A 454 -10.11 2.51 -20.49
CA ALA A 454 -9.80 1.89 -19.22
C ALA A 454 -10.76 2.37 -18.12
N GLU A 455 -11.61 1.47 -17.66
CA GLU A 455 -12.71 1.76 -16.74
C GLU A 455 -12.60 1.02 -15.40
N GLN A 456 -13.17 1.63 -14.37
CA GLN A 456 -13.25 1.04 -13.03
C GLN A 456 -14.29 -0.09 -13.04
N LYS A 457 -13.95 -1.23 -12.46
CA LYS A 457 -14.88 -2.35 -12.34
C LYS A 457 -15.89 -2.09 -11.21
N ASP A 458 -17.11 -1.69 -11.56
CA ASP A 458 -18.22 -1.54 -10.61
C ASP A 458 -18.99 -2.86 -10.43
N THR A 459 -18.80 -3.53 -9.29
CA THR A 459 -19.44 -4.83 -8.95
C THR A 459 -20.97 -4.81 -8.93
N VAL A 460 -21.59 -3.63 -8.81
CA VAL A 460 -23.05 -3.44 -8.77
C VAL A 460 -23.65 -3.28 -10.19
N ALA A 461 -22.93 -2.68 -11.13
CA ALA A 461 -23.41 -2.43 -12.49
C ALA A 461 -23.37 -3.68 -13.38
N ASP A 462 -22.39 -4.57 -13.17
CA ASP A 462 -22.22 -5.79 -13.97
C ASP A 462 -23.38 -6.80 -13.80
N ARG A 463 -24.12 -6.77 -12.69
CA ARG A 463 -25.29 -7.64 -12.48
C ARG A 463 -26.45 -7.37 -13.46
N GLN A 464 -26.46 -6.22 -14.14
CA GLN A 464 -27.46 -5.88 -15.15
C GLN A 464 -26.96 -6.07 -16.59
N ALA A 465 -25.65 -6.16 -16.82
CA ALA A 465 -25.05 -6.24 -18.16
C ALA A 465 -24.82 -7.67 -18.67
N THR A 466 -24.85 -8.68 -17.80
CA THR A 466 -24.65 -10.11 -18.15
C THR A 466 -25.77 -10.74 -18.98
N ALA A 467 -26.85 -10.00 -19.30
CA ALA A 467 -27.96 -10.47 -20.11
C ALA A 467 -27.84 -10.16 -21.62
N SER A 468 -26.69 -9.69 -22.12
CA SER A 468 -26.56 -9.32 -23.54
C SER A 468 -25.14 -9.48 -24.08
N GLN A 469 -24.65 -10.71 -24.20
CA GLN A 469 -23.56 -11.00 -25.15
C GLN A 469 -24.15 -10.99 -26.56
N SER A 470 -24.36 -9.80 -27.13
CA SER A 470 -24.55 -9.64 -28.57
C SER A 470 -23.18 -9.67 -29.25
N THR A 471 -23.10 -10.42 -30.34
CA THR A 471 -21.96 -10.42 -31.25
C THR A 471 -21.73 -8.99 -31.78
N PRO A 472 -20.48 -8.46 -31.75
CA PRO A 472 -20.20 -7.13 -32.31
C PRO A 472 -20.37 -7.21 -33.83
N SER A 473 -21.45 -6.60 -34.34
CA SER A 473 -21.80 -6.58 -35.75
C SER A 473 -21.20 -5.39 -36.53
N THR A 474 -20.42 -4.52 -35.87
CA THR A 474 -19.75 -3.36 -36.48
C THR A 474 -18.31 -3.22 -36.01
N VAL A 475 -17.42 -2.78 -36.93
CA VAL A 475 -15.99 -2.52 -36.66
C VAL A 475 -15.77 -1.47 -35.57
N SER A 476 -16.78 -0.61 -35.34
CA SER A 476 -16.71 0.52 -34.40
C SER A 476 -17.04 0.15 -32.94
N ALA A 477 -17.67 -1.00 -32.67
CA ALA A 477 -18.05 -1.36 -31.31
C ALA A 477 -16.84 -1.74 -30.44
N PRO A 478 -16.66 -1.17 -29.23
CA PRO A 478 -15.58 -1.57 -28.32
C PRO A 478 -15.68 -3.02 -27.86
N ILE A 479 -14.56 -3.73 -27.92
CA ILE A 479 -14.42 -5.13 -27.49
C ILE A 479 -14.08 -5.14 -26.00
N ARG A 480 -14.95 -5.70 -25.17
CA ARG A 480 -14.68 -5.89 -23.73
C ARG A 480 -13.71 -7.05 -23.53
N LEU A 481 -12.60 -6.78 -22.84
CA LEU A 481 -11.63 -7.78 -22.43
C LEU A 481 -11.93 -8.26 -21.01
N ASP A 482 -11.48 -9.48 -20.68
CA ASP A 482 -11.68 -10.03 -19.34
C ASP A 482 -11.04 -9.12 -18.28
N PRO A 483 -11.79 -8.74 -17.23
CA PRO A 483 -11.34 -7.78 -16.21
C PRO A 483 -10.31 -8.38 -15.27
N LEU A 484 -9.31 -7.62 -14.80
CA LEU A 484 -8.45 -8.03 -13.68
C LEU A 484 -9.18 -7.89 -12.35
N THR A 485 -9.60 -9.02 -11.79
CA THR A 485 -10.30 -9.06 -10.50
C THR A 485 -9.45 -9.49 -9.33
N ALA A 486 -8.52 -10.41 -9.58
CA ALA A 486 -7.68 -11.00 -8.55
C ALA A 486 -6.39 -11.54 -9.16
N ILE A 487 -5.33 -11.57 -8.35
CA ILE A 487 -4.09 -12.31 -8.61
C ILE A 487 -4.04 -13.39 -7.53
N THR A 488 -4.26 -14.65 -7.88
CA THR A 488 -4.37 -15.72 -6.87
C THR A 488 -2.99 -16.29 -6.51
N PRO A 489 -2.88 -17.01 -5.39
CA PRO A 489 -1.67 -17.74 -5.04
C PRO A 489 -1.16 -18.65 -6.16
N GLU A 490 -2.08 -19.32 -6.87
CA GLU A 490 -1.74 -20.20 -7.99
C GLU A 490 -1.14 -19.41 -9.15
N HIS A 491 -1.71 -18.25 -9.49
CA HIS A 491 -1.16 -17.36 -10.52
C HIS A 491 0.26 -16.91 -10.18
N LEU A 492 0.54 -16.64 -8.91
CA LEU A 492 1.84 -16.20 -8.43
C LEU A 492 2.85 -17.35 -8.44
N ALA A 493 2.47 -18.53 -7.96
CA ALA A 493 3.31 -19.73 -8.00
C ALA A 493 3.72 -20.08 -9.44
N GLU A 494 2.76 -20.20 -10.35
CA GLU A 494 3.02 -20.48 -11.78
C GLU A 494 3.91 -19.41 -12.42
N TRP A 495 3.68 -18.14 -12.08
CA TRP A 495 4.49 -17.03 -12.58
C TRP A 495 5.93 -17.10 -12.07
N MET A 496 6.13 -17.36 -10.77
CA MET A 496 7.46 -17.44 -10.15
C MET A 496 8.28 -18.63 -10.65
N GLU A 497 7.61 -19.75 -10.95
CA GLU A 497 8.24 -20.94 -11.54
C GLU A 497 8.54 -20.79 -13.04
N SER A 498 8.02 -19.74 -13.71
CA SER A 498 8.18 -19.60 -15.15
C SER A 498 9.64 -19.33 -15.57
N ASP A 499 10.05 -19.91 -16.70
CA ASP A 499 11.41 -19.83 -17.25
C ASP A 499 11.90 -18.38 -17.46
N GLY A 500 10.98 -17.43 -17.65
CA GLY A 500 11.29 -16.01 -17.82
C GLY A 500 11.48 -15.25 -16.50
N VAL A 501 11.00 -15.79 -15.39
CA VAL A 501 10.88 -15.08 -14.10
C VAL A 501 11.79 -15.69 -13.05
N TYR A 502 11.85 -17.02 -12.93
CA TYR A 502 12.69 -17.72 -11.94
C TYR A 502 14.16 -17.28 -11.99
N PRO A 503 14.84 -17.20 -13.17
CA PRO A 503 16.22 -16.75 -13.22
C PRO A 503 16.41 -15.29 -12.79
N MET A 504 15.36 -14.46 -12.87
CA MET A 504 15.39 -13.10 -12.38
C MET A 504 15.17 -13.05 -10.88
N LEU A 505 14.13 -13.72 -10.37
CA LEU A 505 13.81 -13.75 -8.94
C LEU A 505 14.96 -14.33 -8.10
N SER A 506 15.62 -15.39 -8.58
CA SER A 506 16.78 -15.99 -7.91
C SER A 506 17.98 -15.03 -7.72
N GLN A 507 18.03 -13.89 -8.42
CA GLN A 507 19.04 -12.84 -8.19
C GLN A 507 18.71 -11.97 -6.97
N PHE A 508 17.43 -11.85 -6.61
CA PHE A 508 16.96 -10.99 -5.52
C PHE A 508 16.60 -11.79 -4.27
N VAL A 509 16.13 -13.01 -4.46
CA VAL A 509 15.61 -13.91 -3.44
C VAL A 509 16.42 -15.20 -3.47
N PRO A 510 17.02 -15.63 -2.34
CA PRO A 510 17.74 -16.91 -2.28
C PRO A 510 16.84 -18.09 -2.64
N GLU A 511 17.37 -19.08 -3.35
CA GLU A 511 16.63 -20.28 -3.77
C GLU A 511 15.98 -21.02 -2.58
N ALA A 512 16.64 -21.06 -1.43
CA ALA A 512 16.12 -21.66 -0.21
C ALA A 512 14.85 -20.95 0.32
N TYR A 513 14.67 -19.65 0.06
CA TYR A 513 13.47 -18.90 0.43
C TYR A 513 12.38 -18.97 -0.64
N LEU A 514 12.75 -19.12 -1.92
CA LEU A 514 11.77 -19.21 -3.01
C LEU A 514 10.83 -20.41 -2.86
N GLY A 515 11.33 -21.55 -2.36
CA GLY A 515 10.51 -22.72 -2.05
C GLY A 515 9.46 -22.42 -0.98
N ASP A 516 9.90 -21.98 0.21
CA ASP A 516 9.00 -21.64 1.33
C ASP A 516 8.02 -20.52 0.97
N LEU A 517 8.47 -19.56 0.16
CA LEU A 517 7.63 -18.47 -0.34
C LEU A 517 6.47 -19.00 -1.19
N ILE A 518 6.75 -19.92 -2.12
CA ILE A 518 5.74 -20.52 -3.00
C ILE A 518 4.80 -21.44 -2.21
N ASP A 519 5.35 -22.27 -1.31
CA ASP A 519 4.59 -23.31 -0.63
C ASP A 519 3.74 -22.81 0.55
N GLU A 520 4.18 -21.75 1.24
CA GLU A 520 3.55 -21.28 2.47
C GLU A 520 3.12 -19.81 2.43
N GLU A 521 4.00 -18.89 1.99
CA GLU A 521 3.78 -17.46 2.19
C GLU A 521 2.82 -16.85 1.17
N ILE A 522 2.90 -17.25 -0.10
CA ILE A 522 2.00 -16.76 -1.16
C ILE A 522 0.53 -17.10 -0.88
N LEU A 523 0.25 -18.20 -0.15
CA LEU A 523 -1.11 -18.55 0.28
C LEU A 523 -1.75 -17.50 1.20
N GLU A 524 -0.93 -16.70 1.88
CA GLU A 524 -1.36 -15.62 2.76
C GLU A 524 -1.42 -14.25 2.06
N TRP A 525 -0.90 -14.15 0.83
CA TRP A 525 -0.89 -12.91 0.08
C TRP A 525 -2.30 -12.47 -0.28
N SER A 526 -2.50 -11.16 -0.34
CA SER A 526 -3.79 -10.62 -0.75
C SER A 526 -4.04 -10.94 -2.22
N THR A 527 -5.24 -11.41 -2.53
CA THR A 527 -5.67 -11.62 -3.92
C THR A 527 -6.02 -10.32 -4.64
N ASP A 528 -6.07 -9.19 -3.92
CA ASP A 528 -6.24 -7.86 -4.52
C ASP A 528 -5.05 -7.53 -5.44
N PRO A 529 -5.27 -7.19 -6.72
CA PRO A 529 -4.18 -7.01 -7.67
C PRO A 529 -3.18 -5.90 -7.31
N VAL A 530 -3.62 -4.84 -6.61
CA VAL A 530 -2.69 -3.80 -6.15
C VAL A 530 -1.80 -4.38 -5.08
N LYS A 531 -2.38 -4.97 -4.04
CA LYS A 531 -1.60 -5.53 -2.93
C LYS A 531 -0.67 -6.63 -3.41
N ALA A 532 -1.14 -7.54 -4.27
CA ALA A 532 -0.31 -8.61 -4.82
C ALA A 532 0.90 -8.07 -5.60
N ILE A 533 0.72 -7.05 -6.44
CA ILE A 533 1.85 -6.44 -7.16
C ILE A 533 2.75 -5.67 -6.19
N GLU A 534 2.22 -5.05 -5.14
CA GLU A 534 3.02 -4.42 -4.08
C GLU A 534 3.95 -5.45 -3.40
N GLU A 535 3.42 -6.64 -3.07
CA GLU A 535 4.21 -7.74 -2.51
C GLU A 535 5.29 -8.24 -3.50
N ILE A 536 4.99 -8.31 -4.80
CA ILE A 536 6.00 -8.61 -5.83
C ILE A 536 7.09 -7.53 -5.87
N CYS A 537 6.73 -6.25 -5.77
CA CYS A 537 7.71 -5.16 -5.78
C CYS A 537 8.72 -5.33 -4.62
N TYR A 538 8.25 -5.80 -3.46
CA TYR A 538 9.12 -6.08 -2.33
C TYR A 538 10.09 -7.25 -2.60
N LEU A 539 9.68 -8.30 -3.31
CA LEU A 539 10.61 -9.37 -3.74
C LEU A 539 11.77 -8.83 -4.58
N PHE A 540 11.51 -7.82 -5.40
CA PHE A 540 12.51 -7.17 -6.25
C PHE A 540 13.26 -6.02 -5.58
N LYS A 541 13.02 -5.77 -4.28
CA LYS A 541 13.67 -4.70 -3.50
C LYS A 541 13.42 -3.30 -4.06
N LEU A 542 12.22 -3.05 -4.58
CA LEU A 542 11.78 -1.72 -5.00
C LEU A 542 11.38 -0.88 -3.79
N GLU A 543 12.04 0.27 -3.60
CA GLU A 543 11.93 1.08 -2.39
C GLU A 543 10.58 1.78 -2.23
N ASN A 544 9.92 2.14 -3.34
CA ASN A 544 8.61 2.81 -3.33
C ASN A 544 7.49 1.90 -3.84
N GLY A 545 7.72 0.57 -3.88
CA GLY A 545 6.73 -0.41 -4.28
C GLY A 545 6.18 -0.18 -5.69
N ILE A 546 4.86 -0.17 -5.84
CA ILE A 546 4.22 0.07 -7.15
C ILE A 546 4.59 1.43 -7.75
N ALA A 547 4.90 2.44 -6.93
CA ALA A 547 5.21 3.77 -7.44
C ALA A 547 6.50 3.78 -8.30
N ASP A 548 7.47 2.91 -8.00
CA ASP A 548 8.69 2.75 -8.81
C ASP A 548 8.40 2.21 -10.21
N LEU A 549 7.29 1.47 -10.37
CA LEU A 549 6.86 0.88 -11.62
C LEU A 549 5.83 1.72 -12.37
N GLU A 550 5.02 2.48 -11.65
CA GLU A 550 3.90 3.24 -12.20
C GLU A 550 4.36 4.25 -13.26
N VAL A 551 5.52 4.86 -13.06
CA VAL A 551 6.11 5.82 -14.01
C VAL A 551 6.30 5.20 -15.39
N GLU A 552 6.73 3.94 -15.44
CA GLU A 552 7.01 3.21 -16.68
C GLU A 552 5.74 2.59 -17.32
N TRP A 553 4.70 2.37 -16.51
CA TRP A 553 3.39 1.92 -16.99
C TRP A 553 2.63 3.03 -17.71
N ARG A 554 2.93 4.29 -17.42
CA ARG A 554 2.35 5.41 -18.16
C ARG A 554 2.86 5.38 -19.60
N LEU A 555 1.93 5.55 -20.54
CA LEU A 555 2.29 5.71 -21.94
C LEU A 555 2.89 7.10 -22.15
N ALA A 556 4.12 7.17 -22.69
CA ALA A 556 4.68 8.41 -23.18
C ALA A 556 3.94 8.82 -24.48
N GLY A 557 3.43 10.06 -24.55
CA GLY A 557 2.65 10.57 -25.68
C GLY A 557 3.28 11.74 -26.42
#